data_AF-A0A7M3X0M6-F1
#
_entry.id   AF-A0A7M3X0M6-F1
#
_cell.length_a   1.000
_cell.length_b   1.000
_cell.length_c   1.000
_cell.angle_alpha   90.00
_cell.angle_beta   90.00
_cell.angle_gamma   90.00
#
_symmetry.space_group_name_H-M   'P 1'
#
loop_
_entity.id
_entity.type
_entity.pdbx_description
1 polymer ?
#
loop_
_entity_poly.entity_id
_entity_poly.type
_entity_poly.pdbx_seq_one_letter_code
_entity_poly.pdbx_strand_id
1 'polypeptide(L)'
;MHWSDVMAKRLAERGQKHIVATGITPSGEFHIGHLREILTGDMIARAARRAGMEAELVFVVDNADPLRKVYPFLDPSYEDFIGHQLGSIPAPDVDGKPDWG
;
A
#
# COMPACT_ATOMS: atom_id res chain seq x y z
N MET A 1 -21.01 18.46 -8.61
CA MET A 1 -20.43 17.20 -9.14
C MET A 1 -19.13 16.98 -8.39
N HIS A 2 -18.99 15.86 -7.68
CA HIS A 2 -17.77 15.57 -6.92
C HIS A 2 -16.69 14.97 -7.85
N TRP A 3 -15.40 15.15 -7.53
CA TRP A 3 -14.30 14.73 -8.43
C TRP A 3 -14.30 13.22 -8.71
N SER A 4 -14.71 12.41 -7.73
CA SER A 4 -14.81 10.95 -7.89
C SER A 4 -15.87 10.55 -8.92
N ASP A 5 -16.93 11.34 -9.06
CA ASP A 5 -18.00 11.06 -10.04
C ASP A 5 -17.50 11.37 -11.46
N VAL A 6 -16.61 12.36 -11.60
CA VAL A 6 -15.92 12.62 -12.88
C VAL A 6 -15.03 11.43 -13.25
N MET A 7 -14.35 10.82 -12.28
CA MET A 7 -13.56 9.61 -12.53
C MET A 7 -14.45 8.44 -12.94
N ALA A 8 -15.59 8.23 -12.27
CA ALA A 8 -16.54 7.18 -12.65
C ALA A 8 -17.04 7.32 -14.09
N LYS A 9 -17.31 8.55 -14.56
CA LYS A 9 -17.68 8.80 -15.97
C LYS A 9 -16.56 8.38 -16.94
N ARG A 10 -15.32 8.75 -16.64
CA ARG A 10 -14.16 8.35 -17.45
C ARG A 10 -13.92 6.84 -17.44
N LEU A 11 -14.21 6.16 -16.32
CA LEU A 11 -14.11 4.71 -16.23
C LEU A 11 -15.21 4.03 -17.07
N ALA A 12 -16.43 4.56 -17.08
CA ALA A 12 -17.52 4.03 -17.89
C ALA A 12 -17.22 4.06 -19.40
N GLU A 13 -16.45 5.06 -19.86
CA GLU A 13 -15.96 5.12 -21.25
C GLU A 13 -14.97 3.98 -21.59
N ARG A 14 -14.37 3.34 -20.59
CA ARG A 14 -13.36 2.28 -20.74
C ARG A 14 -13.92 0.86 -20.54
N GLY A 15 -15.10 0.73 -19.93
CA GLY A 15 -15.74 -0.57 -19.72
C GLY A 15 -16.54 -0.64 -18.42
N GLN A 16 -17.13 -1.80 -18.16
CA GLN A 16 -18.00 -2.03 -16.99
C GLN A 16 -17.32 -2.71 -15.81
N LYS A 17 -16.12 -3.26 -16.00
CA LYS A 17 -15.37 -3.97 -14.96
C LYS A 17 -14.02 -3.29 -14.74
N HIS A 18 -13.71 -2.94 -13.49
CA HIS A 18 -12.48 -2.23 -13.13
C HIS A 18 -11.83 -2.79 -11.87
N ILE A 19 -10.50 -2.83 -11.85
CA ILE A 19 -9.71 -3.04 -10.65
C ILE A 19 -8.99 -1.74 -10.35
N VAL A 20 -9.23 -1.19 -9.15
CA VAL A 20 -8.49 -0.05 -8.61
C VAL A 20 -7.45 -0.62 -7.67
N ALA A 21 -6.17 -0.42 -7.99
CA ALA A 21 -5.06 -0.88 -7.17
C ALA A 21 -4.47 0.30 -6.38
N THR A 22 -4.20 0.07 -5.10
CA THR A 22 -3.41 0.93 -4.21
C THR A 22 -2.38 0.06 -3.50
N GLY A 23 -1.31 0.63 -2.96
CA GLY A 23 -0.33 -0.20 -2.27
C GLY A 23 0.58 0.52 -1.29
N ILE A 24 1.39 -0.27 -0.61
CA ILE A 24 2.43 0.19 0.30
C ILE A 24 3.57 -0.81 0.39
N THR A 25 4.79 -0.28 0.48
CA THR A 25 5.94 -1.04 0.95
C THR A 25 6.01 -0.96 2.48
N PRO A 26 5.95 -2.08 3.23
CA PRO A 26 5.97 -2.08 4.70
C PRO A 26 7.39 -1.85 5.26
N SER A 27 8.06 -0.79 4.81
CA SER A 27 9.47 -0.49 5.15
C SER A 27 9.64 0.42 6.38
N GLY A 28 8.53 0.80 7.03
CA GLY A 28 8.57 1.68 8.20
C GLY A 28 7.18 2.10 8.65
N GLU A 29 7.13 3.13 9.50
CA GLU A 29 5.89 3.61 10.11
C GLU A 29 4.86 4.11 9.08
N PHE A 30 3.60 3.75 9.33
CA PHE A 30 2.48 4.23 8.52
C PHE A 30 2.12 5.66 8.89
N HIS A 31 2.55 6.64 8.08
CA HIS A 31 2.11 8.03 8.23
C HIS A 31 0.83 8.35 7.43
N ILE A 32 0.19 9.49 7.74
CA ILE A 32 -1.05 9.96 7.10
C ILE A 32 -0.97 10.04 5.57
N GLY A 33 0.23 10.28 5.02
CA GLY A 33 0.44 10.30 3.56
C GLY A 33 0.06 8.99 2.87
N HIS A 34 0.25 7.84 3.53
CA HIS A 34 -0.10 6.53 2.97
C HIS A 34 -1.63 6.36 2.85
N LEU A 35 -2.38 6.94 3.78
CA LEU A 35 -3.85 6.90 3.74
C LEU A 35 -4.41 7.65 2.54
N ARG A 36 -3.72 8.68 2.04
CA ARG A 36 -4.20 9.46 0.89
C ARG A 36 -4.41 8.56 -0.33
N GLU A 37 -3.50 7.65 -0.60
CA GLU A 37 -3.60 6.75 -1.75
C GLU A 37 -4.76 5.77 -1.58
N ILE A 38 -4.83 5.10 -0.42
CA ILE A 38 -5.89 4.15 -0.07
C ILE A 38 -7.27 4.78 -0.18
N LEU A 39 -7.45 5.96 0.43
CA LEU A 39 -8.72 6.69 0.43
C LEU A 39 -9.09 7.17 -0.97
N THR A 40 -8.12 7.62 -1.76
CA THR A 40 -8.35 8.02 -3.16
C THR A 40 -8.86 6.84 -3.98
N GLY A 41 -8.22 5.67 -3.86
CA GLY A 41 -8.63 4.44 -4.53
C GLY A 41 -10.03 3.99 -4.10
N ASP A 42 -10.32 3.99 -2.81
CA ASP A 42 -11.65 3.66 -2.26
C ASP A 42 -12.74 4.59 -2.80
N MET A 43 -12.49 5.91 -2.82
CA MET A 43 -13.44 6.88 -3.35
C MET A 43 -13.74 6.67 -4.84
N ILE A 44 -12.73 6.30 -5.64
CA ILE A 44 -12.91 5.97 -7.07
C ILE A 44 -13.71 4.68 -7.22
N ALA A 45 -13.35 3.61 -6.51
CA ALA A 45 -14.06 2.33 -6.57
C ALA A 45 -15.53 2.47 -6.16
N ARG A 46 -15.81 3.23 -5.09
CA ARG A 46 -17.18 3.54 -4.65
C ARG A 46 -17.95 4.36 -5.68
N ALA A 47 -17.31 5.36 -6.30
CA ALA A 47 -17.96 6.16 -7.34
C ALA A 47 -18.29 5.32 -8.57
N ALA A 48 -17.39 4.42 -8.97
CA ALA A 48 -17.64 3.48 -10.07
C ALA A 48 -18.83 2.55 -9.78
N ARG A 49 -18.88 1.96 -8.58
CA ARG A 49 -20.01 1.12 -8.13
C ARG A 49 -21.33 1.90 -8.11
N ARG A 50 -21.33 3.15 -7.60
CA ARG A 50 -22.52 4.02 -7.63
C ARG A 50 -23.00 4.34 -9.05
N ALA A 51 -22.09 4.35 -10.02
CA ALA A 51 -22.41 4.55 -11.44
C ALA A 51 -22.84 3.25 -12.15
N GLY A 52 -23.00 2.13 -11.44
CA GLY A 52 -23.49 0.86 -11.98
C GLY A 52 -22.40 -0.06 -12.57
N MET A 53 -21.12 0.28 -12.39
CA MET A 53 -20.00 -0.58 -12.81
C MET A 53 -19.66 -1.63 -11.74
N GLU A 54 -19.05 -2.73 -12.17
CA GLU A 54 -18.36 -3.69 -11.30
C GLU A 54 -16.94 -3.15 -11.03
N ALA A 55 -16.64 -2.83 -9.77
CA ALA A 55 -15.30 -2.35 -9.41
C ALA A 55 -14.79 -3.05 -8.16
N GLU A 56 -13.51 -3.42 -8.16
CA GLU A 56 -12.78 -3.98 -7.03
C GLU A 56 -11.70 -3.00 -6.57
N LEU A 57 -11.47 -2.91 -5.26
CA LEU A 57 -10.31 -2.22 -4.70
C LEU A 57 -9.35 -3.29 -4.20
N VAL A 58 -8.15 -3.33 -4.77
CA VAL A 58 -7.06 -4.21 -4.34
C VAL A 58 -6.01 -3.37 -3.64
N PHE A 59 -5.72 -3.71 -2.38
CA PHE A 59 -4.64 -3.10 -1.61
C PHE A 59 -3.46 -4.06 -1.55
N VAL A 60 -2.32 -3.64 -2.11
CA VAL A 60 -1.11 -4.45 -2.22
C VAL A 60 -0.13 -4.07 -1.12
N VAL A 61 0.42 -5.08 -0.43
CA VAL A 61 1.52 -4.90 0.51
C VAL A 61 2.77 -5.50 -0.10
N ASP A 62 3.69 -4.64 -0.51
CA ASP A 62 4.89 -5.01 -1.27
C ASP A 62 6.03 -5.45 -0.32
N ASN A 63 5.86 -6.62 0.29
CA ASN A 63 6.88 -7.20 1.18
C ASN A 63 8.08 -7.82 0.42
N ALA A 64 8.00 -7.94 -0.90
CA ALA A 64 9.09 -8.41 -1.74
C ALA A 64 10.18 -7.35 -1.98
N ASP A 65 9.91 -6.09 -1.63
CA ASP A 65 10.88 -5.00 -1.73
C ASP A 65 12.07 -5.25 -0.78
N PRO A 66 13.29 -4.85 -1.18
CA PRO A 66 14.46 -5.01 -0.33
C PRO A 66 14.51 -3.96 0.78
N LEU A 67 15.05 -4.33 1.94
CA LEU A 67 15.50 -3.36 2.94
C LEU A 67 16.63 -2.51 2.34
N ARG A 68 16.40 -1.20 2.18
CA ARG A 68 17.34 -0.31 1.48
C ARG A 68 18.44 0.26 2.36
N LYS A 69 18.17 0.37 3.66
CA LYS A 69 19.05 0.91 4.70
C LYS A 69 18.49 0.54 6.07
N VAL A 70 19.32 0.67 7.10
CA VAL A 70 18.83 0.66 8.49
C VAL A 70 18.11 1.99 8.76
N TYR A 71 16.85 1.92 9.13
CA TYR A 71 16.03 3.07 9.49
C TYR A 71 16.19 3.40 10.97
N PRO A 72 15.87 4.63 11.42
CA PRO A 72 16.10 5.04 12.82
C PRO A 72 15.40 4.19 13.89
N PHE A 73 14.35 3.45 13.52
CA PHE A 73 13.61 2.56 14.43
C PHE A 73 14.20 1.14 14.49
N LEU A 74 15.22 0.83 13.67
CA LEU A 74 15.87 -0.47 13.61
C LEU A 74 17.24 -0.41 14.30
N ASP A 75 17.57 -1.46 15.05
CA ASP A 75 18.89 -1.67 15.61
C ASP A 75 19.95 -1.85 14.50
N PRO A 76 21.21 -1.44 14.71
CA PRO A 76 22.29 -1.61 13.73
C PRO A 76 22.50 -3.04 13.24
N SER A 77 22.09 -4.06 13.99
CA SER A 77 22.09 -5.47 13.55
C SER A 77 21.30 -5.72 12.25
N TYR A 78 20.43 -4.80 11.84
CA TYR A 78 19.75 -4.88 10.55
C TYR A 78 20.63 -4.59 9.33
N GLU A 79 21.88 -4.15 9.51
CA GLU A 79 22.83 -3.97 8.40
C GLU A 79 23.03 -5.25 7.58
N ASP A 80 23.05 -6.41 8.25
CA ASP A 80 23.21 -7.72 7.61
C ASP A 80 22.02 -8.11 6.72
N PHE A 81 20.87 -7.45 6.87
CA PHE A 81 19.66 -7.71 6.10
C PHE A 81 19.44 -6.72 4.94
N ILE A 82 20.33 -5.75 4.74
CA ILE A 82 20.21 -4.82 3.61
C ILE A 82 20.23 -5.61 2.29
N GLY A 83 19.26 -5.33 1.42
CA GLY A 83 19.06 -6.05 0.16
C GLY A 83 18.17 -7.28 0.26
N HIS A 84 17.87 -7.78 1.46
CA HIS A 84 16.91 -8.87 1.67
C HIS A 84 15.47 -8.34 1.57
N GLN A 85 14.56 -9.19 1.07
CA GLN A 85 13.15 -8.86 0.99
C GLN A 85 12.57 -8.63 2.39
N LEU A 86 11.75 -7.60 2.57
CA LEU A 86 11.13 -7.26 3.86
C LEU A 86 10.32 -8.43 4.45
N GLY A 87 9.66 -9.23 3.61
CA GLY A 87 8.93 -10.42 4.04
C GLY A 87 9.79 -11.61 4.47
N SER A 88 11.11 -11.51 4.30
CA SER A 88 12.08 -12.58 4.56
C SER A 88 13.07 -12.23 5.67
N ILE A 89 12.87 -11.10 6.36
CA ILE A 89 13.69 -10.65 7.49
C ILE A 89 12.87 -10.69 8.79
N PRO A 90 13.52 -10.90 9.95
CA PRO A 90 12.84 -10.88 11.24
C PRO A 90 12.19 -9.51 11.51
N ALA A 91 11.00 -9.53 12.11
CA ALA A 91 10.34 -8.31 12.59
C ALA A 91 11.14 -7.70 13.75
N PRO A 92 11.12 -6.38 13.95
CA PRO A 92 11.79 -5.78 15.09
C PRO A 92 10.99 -6.02 16.38
N ASP A 93 11.69 -6.27 17.49
CA ASP A 93 11.14 -6.28 18.84
C ASP A 93 10.91 -4.84 19.38
N VAL A 94 10.58 -4.73 20.67
CA VAL A 94 10.33 -3.42 21.32
C VAL A 94 11.56 -2.51 21.39
N ASP A 95 12.77 -3.08 21.28
CA ASP A 95 14.05 -2.37 21.27
C ASP A 95 14.57 -2.14 19.84
N GLY A 96 13.81 -2.55 18.82
CA GLY A 96 14.18 -2.42 17.41
C GLY A 96 15.10 -3.54 16.89
N LYS A 97 15.33 -4.60 17.65
CA LYS A 97 16.22 -5.71 17.29
C LYS A 97 15.48 -6.84 16.57
N PRO A 98 16.18 -7.66 15.77
CA PRO A 98 15.63 -8.86 15.15
C PRO A 98 14.94 -9.80 16.15
N ASP A 99 13.62 -9.95 16.00
CA ASP A 99 12.82 -10.97 16.69
C ASP A 99 12.77 -12.25 15.84
N TRP A 100 13.26 -13.34 16.40
CA TRP A 100 13.37 -14.65 15.74
C TRP A 100 12.18 -15.57 16.02
N GLY A 101 11.19 -15.11 16.79
CA GLY A 101 9.98 -15.86 17.14
C GLY A 101 9.85 -16.16 18.63
#